data_AF-A0AAU4PIV5-F1
#
_entry.id   AF-A0AAU4PIV5-F1
#
_cell.length_a   1.000
_cell.length_b   1.000
_cell.length_c   1.000
_cell.angle_alpha   90.00
_cell.angle_beta   90.00
_cell.angle_gamma   90.00
#
_symmetry.space_group_name_H-M   'P 1'
#
loop_
_entity.id
_entity.type
_entity.pdbx_description
1 polymer ?
#
loop_
_entity_poly.entity_id
_entity_poly.type
_entity_poly.pdbx_seq_one_letter_code
_entity_poly.pdbx_strand_id
1 'polypeptide(L)'
;MLQSADGEPVRAAGDMFVVHMDRESLNDYPLGKYDVTVIITRFERNALIEWTISGQVQPPMRHLYGYRLEPAEGGTLVTSYYDWSEIDERYREAGIFPVIPEAGLRATLGILARTVE
;
A
#
# COMPACT_ATOMS: atom_id res chain seq x y z
N MET A 1 9.41 -5.80 -5.00
CA MET A 1 9.15 -6.75 -3.91
C MET A 1 9.65 -6.17 -2.60
N LEU A 2 8.86 -6.26 -1.54
CA LEU A 2 9.24 -5.84 -0.19
C LEU A 2 10.48 -6.62 0.30
N GLN A 3 11.47 -5.92 0.85
CA GLN A 3 12.69 -6.49 1.42
C GLN A 3 12.68 -6.37 2.95
N SER A 4 12.42 -5.17 3.46
CA SER A 4 12.35 -4.85 4.88
C SER A 4 11.56 -3.56 5.11
N ALA A 5 11.28 -3.24 6.36
CA ALA A 5 10.65 -1.99 6.76
C ALA A 5 11.31 -1.45 8.04
N ASP A 6 11.48 -0.13 8.11
CA ASP A 6 12.03 0.60 9.24
C ASP A 6 10.99 1.59 9.78
N GLY A 7 10.77 1.59 11.09
CA GLY A 7 9.83 2.47 11.76
C GLY A 7 9.14 1.83 12.95
N GLU A 8 8.31 2.61 13.63
CA GLU A 8 7.51 2.14 14.77
C GLU A 8 6.15 1.59 14.31
N PRO A 9 5.52 0.70 15.09
CA PRO A 9 4.14 0.28 14.83
C PRO A 9 3.19 1.47 14.76
N VAL A 10 2.39 1.51 13.69
CA VAL A 10 1.36 2.54 13.45
C VAL A 10 0.29 2.53 14.53
N ARG A 11 -0.12 3.71 14.98
CA ARG A 11 -1.13 3.96 16.02
C ARG A 11 -2.14 5.05 15.66
N ALA A 12 -1.86 5.89 14.66
CA ALA A 12 -2.74 6.97 14.24
C ALA A 12 -2.50 7.41 12.78
N ALA A 13 -3.42 8.22 12.25
CA ALA A 13 -3.17 8.96 11.02
C ALA A 13 -2.01 9.95 11.21
N GLY A 14 -1.19 10.11 10.18
CA GLY A 14 0.04 10.88 10.20
C GLY A 14 1.28 10.08 10.58
N ASP A 15 1.13 8.86 11.12
CA ASP A 15 2.26 7.96 11.35
C ASP A 15 2.91 7.57 10.01
N MET A 16 4.22 7.34 10.05
CA MET A 16 5.03 7.07 8.88
C MET A 16 6.06 5.99 9.18
N PHE A 17 6.35 5.17 8.17
CA PHE A 17 7.46 4.22 8.20
C PHE A 17 8.02 4.03 6.79
N VAL A 18 9.26 3.59 6.70
CA VAL A 18 9.94 3.38 5.42
C VAL A 18 9.84 1.90 5.07
N VAL A 19 9.59 1.60 3.80
CA VAL A 19 9.73 0.24 3.26
C VAL A 19 10.78 0.22 2.17
N HIS A 20 11.64 -0.79 2.25
CA HIS A 20 12.71 -1.05 1.30
C HIS A 20 12.21 -2.03 0.27
N MET A 21 12.25 -1.64 -1.00
CA MET A 21 11.70 -2.39 -2.12
C MET A 21 12.81 -2.77 -3.09
N ASP A 22 12.63 -3.89 -3.79
CA ASP A 22 13.49 -4.34 -4.88
C ASP A 22 12.63 -4.68 -6.10
N ARG A 23 12.73 -3.89 -7.18
CA ARG A 23 11.98 -4.13 -8.42
C ARG A 23 12.63 -5.17 -9.32
N GLU A 24 13.92 -5.47 -9.15
CA GLU A 24 14.62 -6.49 -9.95
C GLU A 24 13.97 -7.86 -9.77
N SER A 25 13.45 -8.13 -8.57
CA SER A 25 12.69 -9.36 -8.27
C SER A 25 11.44 -9.55 -9.13
N LEU A 26 10.90 -8.48 -9.74
CA LEU A 26 9.76 -8.56 -10.67
C LEU A 26 10.19 -8.66 -12.14
N ASN A 27 11.46 -8.33 -12.44
CA ASN A 27 12.05 -8.32 -13.78
C ASN A 27 11.19 -7.63 -14.85
N ASP A 28 10.44 -6.59 -14.46
CA ASP A 28 9.49 -5.87 -15.30
C ASP A 28 10.00 -4.47 -15.70
N TYR A 29 10.83 -3.84 -14.87
CA TYR A 29 11.41 -2.52 -15.12
C TYR A 29 12.72 -2.34 -14.32
N PRO A 30 13.79 -1.75 -14.90
CA PRO A 30 15.12 -1.67 -14.26
C PRO A 30 15.20 -0.54 -13.22
N LEU A 31 14.33 -0.57 -12.19
CA LEU A 31 14.36 0.41 -11.10
C LEU A 31 15.39 0.06 -10.02
N GLY A 32 15.77 -1.20 -9.89
CA GLY A 32 16.65 -1.63 -8.80
C GLY A 32 15.97 -1.61 -7.44
N LYS A 33 16.78 -1.39 -6.41
CA LYS A 33 16.33 -1.15 -5.03
C LYS A 33 15.91 0.30 -4.84
N TYR A 34 14.80 0.51 -4.14
CA TYR A 34 14.27 1.83 -3.88
C TYR A 34 13.49 1.84 -2.56
N ASP A 35 13.45 3.00 -1.93
CA ASP A 35 12.68 3.21 -0.71
C ASP A 35 11.40 3.96 -1.03
N VAL A 36 10.34 3.62 -0.32
CA VAL A 36 9.13 4.45 -0.26
C VAL A 36 8.74 4.67 1.19
N THR A 37 8.33 5.89 1.51
CA THR A 37 7.74 6.19 2.82
C THR A 37 6.25 5.94 2.74
N VAL A 38 5.75 5.06 3.59
CA VAL A 38 4.33 4.87 3.83
C VAL A 38 3.84 5.97 4.77
N ILE A 39 2.74 6.61 4.41
CA ILE A 39 2.12 7.68 5.20
C ILE A 39 0.68 7.26 5.49
N ILE A 40 0.33 7.11 6.77
CA ILE A 40 -1.00 6.68 7.19
C ILE A 40 -1.96 7.85 7.07
N THR A 41 -2.99 7.71 6.25
CA THR A 41 -3.98 8.77 5.98
C THR A 41 -5.23 8.62 6.86
N ARG A 42 -5.61 7.39 7.18
CA ARG A 42 -6.72 7.08 8.11
C ARG A 42 -6.37 5.87 8.97
N PHE A 43 -6.78 5.93 10.23
CA PHE A 43 -6.57 4.84 11.17
C PHE A 43 -7.71 4.77 12.17
N GLU A 44 -8.40 3.64 12.20
CA GLU A 44 -9.37 3.27 13.22
C GLU A 44 -9.02 1.89 13.74
N ARG A 45 -8.67 1.82 15.02
CA ARG A 45 -8.23 0.58 15.66
C ARG A 45 -9.26 -0.54 15.41
N ASN A 46 -8.78 -1.66 14.89
CA ASN A 46 -9.58 -2.85 14.57
C ASN A 46 -10.65 -2.67 13.49
N ALA A 47 -10.64 -1.58 12.72
CA ALA A 47 -11.68 -1.30 11.72
C ALA A 47 -11.13 -0.79 10.38
N LEU A 48 -10.12 0.10 10.40
CA LEU A 48 -9.59 0.73 9.19
C LEU A 48 -8.12 1.07 9.33
N ILE A 49 -7.36 0.78 8.27
CA ILE A 49 -6.06 1.41 8.03
C ILE A 49 -5.98 1.79 6.55
N GLU A 50 -5.64 3.05 6.29
CA GLU A 50 -5.46 3.61 4.94
C GLU A 50 -4.12 4.33 4.88
N TRP A 51 -3.43 4.20 3.76
CA TRP A 51 -2.14 4.82 3.55
C TRP A 51 -1.91 5.24 2.10
N THR A 52 -1.02 6.21 1.93
CA THR A 52 -0.41 6.54 0.64
C THR A 52 1.10 6.29 0.70
N ILE A 53 1.76 6.37 -0.45
CA ILE A 53 3.21 6.23 -0.55
C ILE A 53 3.83 7.52 -1.09
N SER A 54 4.96 7.90 -0.50
CA SER A 54 5.83 8.96 -1.00
C SER A 54 7.15 8.32 -1.43
N GLY A 55 7.52 8.48 -2.70
CA GLY A 55 8.72 7.89 -3.28
C GLY A 55 9.52 8.93 -4.05
N GLN A 56 10.17 8.50 -5.14
CA GLN A 56 10.96 9.40 -5.99
C GLN A 56 10.11 10.43 -6.73
N VAL A 57 8.86 10.10 -7.05
CA VAL A 57 7.94 11.02 -7.72
C VAL A 57 7.35 11.98 -6.69
N GLN A 58 7.60 13.28 -6.89
CA GLN A 58 7.14 14.36 -6.01
C GLN A 58 6.35 15.42 -6.81
N PRO A 59 5.27 15.99 -6.22
CA PRO A 59 4.60 15.53 -5.00
C PRO A 59 4.01 14.12 -5.18
N PRO A 60 3.68 13.40 -4.08
CA PRO A 60 3.12 12.05 -4.15
C PRO A 60 1.90 11.99 -5.06
N MET A 61 1.70 10.85 -5.75
CA MET A 61 0.58 10.70 -6.69
C MET A 61 -0.79 10.71 -6.01
N ARG A 62 -0.84 10.55 -4.68
CA ARG A 62 -2.05 10.51 -3.84
C ARG A 62 -2.99 9.32 -4.10
N HIS A 63 -2.50 8.25 -4.71
CA HIS A 63 -3.23 6.98 -4.67
C HIS A 63 -3.23 6.41 -3.25
N LEU A 64 -4.35 5.80 -2.86
CA LEU A 64 -4.62 5.32 -1.52
C LEU A 64 -4.78 3.80 -1.55
N TYR A 65 -4.18 3.13 -0.58
CA TYR A 65 -4.40 1.73 -0.30
C TYR A 65 -5.08 1.63 1.06
N GLY A 66 -5.94 0.66 1.26
CA GLY A 66 -6.49 0.46 2.60
C GLY A 66 -7.09 -0.90 2.84
N TYR A 67 -7.17 -1.24 4.11
CA TYR A 67 -7.86 -2.40 4.64
C TYR A 67 -9.02 -1.95 5.51
N ARG A 68 -10.24 -2.42 5.18
CA ARG A 68 -11.39 -2.41 6.09
C ARG A 68 -11.52 -3.78 6.74
N LEU A 69 -11.71 -3.79 8.05
CA LEU A 69 -11.75 -4.98 8.87
C LEU A 69 -13.14 -5.10 9.49
N GLU A 70 -13.75 -6.27 9.34
CA GLU A 70 -15.06 -6.58 9.91
C GLU A 70 -14.98 -7.92 10.65
N PRO A 71 -15.60 -8.06 11.83
CA PRO A 71 -15.71 -9.36 12.49
C PRO A 71 -16.43 -10.37 11.57
N ALA A 72 -15.90 -11.58 11.50
CA ALA A 72 -16.51 -12.71 10.79
C ALA A 72 -16.49 -13.96 11.67
N GLU A 73 -17.35 -14.93 11.36
CA GLU A 73 -17.32 -16.21 12.08
C GLU A 73 -15.95 -16.88 11.93
N GLY A 74 -15.29 -17.16 13.05
CA GLY A 74 -13.96 -17.77 13.06
C GLY A 74 -12.81 -16.87 12.62
N GLY A 75 -13.01 -15.56 12.42
CA GLY A 75 -11.92 -14.69 11.99
C GLY A 75 -12.30 -13.23 11.72
N THR A 76 -11.63 -12.62 10.75
CA THR A 76 -11.85 -11.23 10.32
C THR A 76 -11.99 -11.20 8.81
N LEU A 77 -13.06 -10.59 8.31
CA LEU A 77 -13.19 -10.23 6.91
C LEU A 77 -12.32 -9.00 6.64
N VAL A 78 -11.36 -9.13 5.74
CA VAL A 78 -10.49 -8.02 5.32
C VAL A 78 -10.83 -7.63 3.89
N THR A 79 -11.33 -6.41 3.71
CA THR A 79 -11.54 -5.81 2.39
C THR A 79 -10.35 -4.92 2.04
N SER A 80 -9.56 -5.33 1.03
CA SER A 80 -8.53 -4.49 0.43
C SER A 80 -9.09 -3.60 -0.68
N TYR A 81 -8.75 -2.32 -0.66
CA TYR A 81 -9.08 -1.39 -1.74
C TYR A 81 -7.84 -0.63 -2.21
N TYR A 82 -7.89 -0.21 -3.48
CA TYR A 82 -6.92 0.66 -4.11
C TYR A 82 -7.68 1.79 -4.80
N ASP A 83 -7.57 2.99 -4.25
CA ASP A 83 -8.30 4.17 -4.69
C ASP A 83 -7.34 5.18 -5.32
N TRP A 84 -7.54 5.47 -6.59
CA TRP A 84 -6.82 6.51 -7.33
C TRP A 84 -7.78 7.57 -7.89
N SER A 85 -8.97 7.69 -7.32
CA SER A 85 -9.95 8.70 -7.73
C SER A 85 -9.45 10.12 -7.48
N GLU A 86 -8.62 10.33 -6.47
CA GLU A 86 -8.07 11.65 -6.08
C GLU A 86 -6.66 11.96 -6.63
N ILE A 87 -6.14 11.17 -7.58
CA ILE A 87 -4.84 11.48 -8.20
C ILE A 87 -4.90 12.80 -8.98
N ASP A 88 -3.74 13.44 -9.12
CA ASP A 88 -3.56 14.64 -9.94
C ASP A 88 -3.98 14.38 -11.41
N GLU A 89 -4.60 15.38 -12.05
CA GLU A 89 -5.14 15.27 -13.42
C GLU A 89 -4.08 14.81 -14.42
N ARG A 90 -2.82 15.24 -14.26
CA ARG A 90 -1.74 14.84 -15.18
C ARG A 90 -1.54 13.32 -15.24
N TYR A 91 -1.82 12.61 -14.15
CA TYR A 91 -1.70 11.14 -14.09
C TYR A 91 -2.95 10.46 -14.64
N ARG A 92 -4.12 11.09 -14.47
CA ARG A 92 -5.38 10.63 -15.06
C ARG A 92 -5.32 10.71 -16.59
N GLU A 93 -4.88 11.85 -17.13
CA GLU A 93 -4.68 12.06 -18.57
C GLU A 93 -3.63 11.12 -19.17
N ALA A 94 -2.55 10.84 -18.43
CA ALA A 94 -1.51 9.92 -18.88
C ALA A 94 -1.94 8.43 -18.90
N GLY A 95 -3.08 8.08 -18.31
CA GLY A 95 -3.62 6.72 -18.35
C GLY A 95 -2.73 5.67 -17.68
N ILE A 96 -1.89 6.05 -16.72
CA ILE A 96 -0.91 5.15 -16.10
C ILE A 96 -1.50 4.28 -14.98
N PHE A 97 -2.75 4.53 -14.58
CA PHE A 97 -3.42 3.79 -13.51
C PHE A 97 -4.30 2.64 -14.05
N PRO A 98 -4.37 1.51 -13.33
CA PRO A 98 -3.73 1.25 -12.04
C PRO A 98 -2.23 0.91 -12.16
N VAL A 99 -1.39 1.59 -11.36
CA VAL A 99 0.06 1.30 -11.30
C VAL A 99 0.33 -0.12 -10.77
N ILE A 100 -0.51 -0.60 -9.85
CA ILE A 100 -0.42 -1.95 -9.29
C ILE A 100 -1.50 -2.83 -9.92
N PRO A 101 -1.16 -3.95 -10.57
CA PRO A 101 -2.14 -4.85 -11.15
C PRO A 101 -2.96 -5.55 -10.06
N GLU A 102 -4.20 -5.92 -10.38
CA GLU A 102 -5.12 -6.60 -9.46
C GLU A 102 -4.50 -7.88 -8.85
N ALA A 103 -3.77 -8.65 -9.65
CA ALA A 103 -3.08 -9.85 -9.18
C ALA A 103 -2.05 -9.53 -8.08
N GLY A 104 -1.36 -8.38 -8.18
CA GLY A 104 -0.46 -7.89 -7.16
C GLY A 104 -1.19 -7.55 -5.86
N LEU A 105 -2.34 -6.85 -5.94
CA LEU A 105 -3.18 -6.54 -4.78
C LEU A 105 -3.68 -7.82 -4.11
N ARG A 106 -4.19 -8.78 -4.89
CA ARG A 106 -4.66 -10.08 -4.37
C ARG A 106 -3.55 -10.86 -3.66
N ALA A 107 -2.33 -10.84 -4.20
CA ALA A 107 -1.18 -11.50 -3.59
C ALA A 107 -0.85 -10.94 -2.18
N THR A 108 -1.08 -9.64 -1.94
CA THR A 108 -0.85 -9.05 -0.60
C THR A 108 -1.76 -9.64 0.48
N LEU A 109 -3.01 -9.96 0.14
CA LEU A 109 -3.94 -10.63 1.08
C LEU A 109 -3.46 -12.04 1.44
N GLY A 110 -2.85 -12.75 0.50
CA GLY A 110 -2.22 -14.05 0.76
C GLY A 110 -1.01 -13.96 1.68
N ILE A 111 -0.23 -12.87 1.62
CA ILE A 111 0.89 -12.62 2.55
C ILE A 111 0.36 -12.28 3.95
N LEU A 112 -0.70 -11.46 4.03
CA LEU A 112 -1.34 -11.12 5.30
C LEU A 112 -1.86 -12.39 6.00
N ALA A 113 -2.58 -13.25 5.29
CA ALA A 113 -3.10 -14.51 5.83
C ALA A 113 -1.99 -15.36 6.47
N ARG A 114 -0.86 -15.56 5.77
CA ARG A 114 0.30 -16.32 6.29
C ARG A 114 0.97 -15.71 7.53
N THR A 115 0.72 -14.44 7.82
CA THR A 115 1.31 -13.74 8.96
C THR A 115 0.45 -13.88 10.22
N VAL A 116 -0.82 -14.25 10.06
CA VAL A 116 -1.80 -14.36 11.15
C VAL A 116 -2.29 -15.79 11.39
N GLU A 117 -1.99 -16.72 10.48
CA GLU A 117 -2.13 -18.18 10.64
C GLU A 117 -0.97 -18.79 11.43
#